data_AF-A0A0C3CWZ8-F1
#
_entry.id   AF-A0A0C3CWZ8-F1
#
_cell.length_a   1.000
_cell.length_b   1.000
_cell.length_c   1.000
_cell.angle_alpha   90.00
_cell.angle_beta   90.00
_cell.angle_gamma   90.00
#
_symmetry.space_group_name_H-M   'P 1'
#
loop_
_entity.id
_entity.type
_entity.pdbx_description
1 polymer ?
#
loop_
_entity_poly.entity_id
_entity_poly.type
_entity_poly.pdbx_seq_one_letter_code
_entity_poly.pdbx_strand_id
1 'polypeptide(L)'
;MAATRTVAKTAKDLPAKVLPPSSPFGELLRRSRFASYDPNIRQAYSAPPSYIHRGNWGLKRPIAHRNRDGAIVLKQYEEHAHYIEWDRAEEQVKFIKQIEELNTRPQLTMGTPWFAALGPAALKDSAVDSEFSHSEDSNLMGTVEKLPQPPRPPPVPEVRPAPSTKMQPPPLTTLDKIDVNLSGLGNSGKGAYGAPRPPSALPSTAGIQPNVNAMSPKQFQAYVESLRKLRPAFLKFLRQELSRTRKERNITSAIDPEGLTDDQLVIELGREGLVQDLHKIFLEKHFKEKFASEDPESEIADAMANANKPQPIQQQPHKFAGLMYAMPTDIETYFSGQAQPGLIVQDANPTNLRDYHAGLGETYITSFAGLAMMLAKGDAGPNVAPLIQPYTEEGIHTPRVRDKSGNDSISTSMAERRMRLSKLQLSTPPKVVGTSAHSHPLKTIKILGTVVVDEAIDRSWRDNPYPPGSMDYVKNAPNEKSSSPRPLAMGYKLGGGMPPMYGMKNKRLPEPRTQHDRTQQASNSNLLNMLQTMSKKVKSTEKPPVDKK
;
A
#
# COMPACT_ATOMS: atom_id res chain seq x y z
N MET A 1 7.69 34.85 -64.92
CA MET A 1 7.53 34.83 -63.45
C MET A 1 6.08 34.52 -63.13
N ALA A 2 5.76 33.25 -62.90
CA ALA A 2 4.40 32.78 -62.61
C ALA A 2 4.33 32.37 -61.13
N ALA A 3 3.49 33.06 -60.36
CA ALA A 3 3.32 32.85 -58.93
C ALA A 3 2.27 31.74 -58.69
N THR A 4 2.73 30.57 -58.25
CA THR A 4 1.87 29.48 -57.78
C THR A 4 1.39 29.77 -56.36
N ARG A 5 0.11 30.13 -56.25
CA ARG A 5 -0.59 30.39 -54.98
C ARG A 5 -1.11 29.05 -54.43
N THR A 6 -0.34 28.43 -53.54
CA THR A 6 -0.76 27.23 -52.79
C THR A 6 -1.84 27.59 -51.77
N VAL A 7 -3.07 27.15 -52.05
CA VAL A 7 -4.22 27.26 -51.14
C VAL A 7 -4.08 26.21 -50.04
N ALA A 8 -3.69 26.64 -48.85
CA ALA A 8 -3.76 25.82 -47.65
C ALA A 8 -5.24 25.57 -47.29
N LYS A 9 -5.77 24.41 -47.68
CA LYS A 9 -7.09 23.95 -47.23
C LYS A 9 -7.04 23.68 -45.73
N THR A 10 -7.76 24.49 -44.99
CA THR A 10 -8.10 24.35 -43.57
C THR A 10 -8.66 22.95 -43.28
N ALA A 11 -7.87 22.12 -42.59
CA ALA A 11 -8.25 20.76 -42.18
C ALA A 11 -9.19 20.73 -40.96
N LYS A 12 -10.00 21.77 -40.75
CA LYS A 12 -10.73 21.99 -39.49
C LYS A 12 -12.12 21.34 -39.40
N ASP A 13 -12.66 20.83 -40.51
CA ASP A 13 -14.03 20.28 -40.57
C ASP A 13 -14.08 18.88 -41.22
N LEU A 14 -13.25 17.95 -40.76
CA LEU A 14 -13.56 16.54 -41.02
C LEU A 14 -14.64 16.13 -40.01
N PRO A 15 -15.86 15.80 -40.45
CA PRO A 15 -16.92 15.37 -39.54
C PRO A 15 -16.37 14.21 -38.70
N ALA A 16 -16.53 14.30 -37.38
CA ALA A 16 -16.10 13.27 -36.46
C ALA A 16 -16.52 11.92 -37.04
N LYS A 17 -15.54 11.04 -37.30
CA LYS A 17 -15.77 9.74 -37.94
C LYS A 17 -16.60 8.90 -36.97
N VAL A 18 -17.93 9.05 -37.03
CA VAL A 18 -18.88 8.27 -36.25
C VAL A 18 -18.65 6.84 -36.68
N LEU A 19 -18.03 6.05 -35.80
CA LEU A 19 -17.91 4.63 -36.02
C LEU A 19 -19.34 4.10 -36.20
N PRO A 20 -19.63 3.35 -37.27
CA PRO A 20 -20.96 2.79 -37.45
C PRO A 20 -21.31 1.98 -36.20
N PRO A 21 -22.58 2.02 -35.73
CA PRO A 21 -22.99 1.28 -34.55
C PRO A 21 -22.59 -0.18 -34.71
N SER A 22 -21.98 -0.77 -33.68
CA SER A 22 -21.60 -2.18 -33.73
C SER A 22 -22.82 -3.03 -34.04
N SER A 23 -22.67 -4.07 -34.84
CA SER A 23 -23.74 -5.05 -35.06
C SER A 23 -24.24 -5.59 -33.71
N PRO A 24 -25.54 -5.93 -33.58
CA PRO A 24 -26.09 -6.44 -32.32
C PRO A 24 -25.32 -7.66 -31.79
N PHE A 25 -24.83 -8.52 -32.69
CA PHE A 25 -23.96 -9.64 -32.33
C PHE A 25 -22.60 -9.19 -31.75
N GLY A 26 -21.95 -8.19 -32.35
CA GLY A 26 -20.71 -7.63 -31.83
C GLY A 26 -20.86 -7.04 -30.43
N GLU A 27 -22.02 -6.43 -30.15
CA GLU A 27 -22.36 -5.94 -28.82
C GLU A 27 -22.58 -7.07 -27.81
N LEU A 28 -23.31 -8.13 -28.20
CA LEU A 28 -23.47 -9.33 -27.37
C LEU A 28 -22.13 -10.01 -27.09
N LEU A 29 -21.23 -10.09 -28.08
CA LEU A 29 -19.91 -10.66 -27.90
C LEU A 29 -19.07 -9.83 -26.90
N ARG A 30 -19.09 -8.49 -27.02
CA ARG A 30 -18.41 -7.59 -26.07
C ARG A 30 -18.94 -7.72 -24.64
N ARG A 31 -20.24 -7.98 -24.48
CA ARG A 31 -20.89 -8.18 -23.18
C ARG A 31 -20.79 -9.62 -22.67
N SER A 32 -20.30 -10.55 -23.49
CA SER A 32 -20.20 -11.96 -23.12
C SER A 32 -19.13 -12.16 -22.04
N ARG A 33 -19.31 -13.20 -21.20
CA ARG A 33 -18.28 -13.63 -20.23
C ARG A 33 -16.99 -14.10 -20.90
N PHE A 34 -17.04 -14.43 -22.19
CA PHE A 34 -15.84 -14.78 -22.94
C PHE A 34 -14.98 -13.54 -23.22
N ALA A 35 -15.59 -12.37 -23.45
CA ALA A 35 -14.85 -11.14 -23.69
C ALA A 35 -14.09 -10.60 -22.47
N SER A 36 -14.41 -11.06 -21.25
CA SER A 36 -13.62 -10.75 -20.05
C SER A 36 -12.36 -11.61 -19.91
N TYR A 37 -12.14 -12.60 -20.78
CA TYR A 37 -10.91 -13.40 -20.77
C TYR A 37 -9.73 -12.55 -21.23
N ASP A 38 -8.75 -12.39 -20.36
CA ASP A 38 -7.43 -11.82 -20.69
C ASP A 38 -6.38 -12.87 -20.34
N PRO A 39 -5.57 -13.34 -21.32
CA PRO A 39 -4.52 -14.32 -21.04
C PRO A 39 -3.47 -13.80 -20.06
N ASN A 40 -3.30 -12.49 -19.92
CA ASN A 40 -2.35 -11.92 -18.96
C ASN A 40 -2.90 -11.88 -17.54
N ILE A 41 -4.21 -12.07 -17.34
CA ILE A 41 -4.83 -12.05 -16.02
C ILE A 41 -5.16 -13.48 -15.65
N ARG A 42 -4.58 -13.95 -14.54
CA ARG A 42 -4.88 -15.27 -14.01
C ARG A 42 -6.26 -15.27 -13.36
N GLN A 43 -7.31 -15.48 -14.16
CA GLN A 43 -8.69 -15.57 -13.69
C GLN A 43 -9.06 -17.03 -13.38
N ALA A 44 -9.67 -17.24 -12.21
CA ALA A 44 -10.28 -18.52 -11.85
C ALA A 44 -11.72 -18.57 -12.37
N TYR A 45 -12.07 -19.66 -13.05
CA TYR A 45 -13.41 -19.95 -13.56
C TYR A 45 -14.02 -21.09 -12.76
N SER A 46 -15.31 -20.95 -12.47
CA SER A 46 -16.15 -21.97 -11.87
C SER A 46 -17.33 -22.27 -12.79
N ALA A 47 -17.91 -23.47 -12.66
CA ALA A 47 -19.12 -23.87 -13.37
C ALA A 47 -20.09 -24.54 -12.39
N PRO A 48 -21.40 -24.56 -12.67
CA PRO A 48 -22.33 -25.29 -11.82
C PRO A 48 -22.02 -26.81 -11.83
N PRO A 49 -22.24 -27.53 -10.71
CA PRO A 49 -21.92 -28.96 -10.60
C PRO A 49 -22.43 -29.85 -11.74
N SER A 50 -23.62 -29.56 -12.27
CA SER A 50 -24.23 -30.31 -13.38
C SER A 50 -23.45 -30.20 -14.70
N TYR A 51 -22.82 -29.06 -14.94
CA TYR A 51 -21.99 -28.81 -16.12
C TYR A 51 -20.58 -29.38 -15.92
N ILE A 52 -20.02 -29.24 -14.72
CA ILE A 52 -18.72 -29.82 -14.33
C ILE A 52 -18.68 -31.33 -14.57
N HIS A 53 -19.73 -32.06 -14.19
CA HIS A 53 -19.79 -33.51 -14.39
C HIS A 53 -19.65 -33.92 -15.88
N ARG A 54 -20.09 -33.05 -16.79
CA ARG A 54 -19.97 -33.23 -18.25
C ARG A 54 -18.68 -32.64 -18.82
N GLY A 55 -17.84 -32.03 -17.98
CA GLY A 55 -16.66 -31.28 -18.40
C GLY A 55 -16.99 -29.99 -19.14
N ASN A 56 -18.21 -29.47 -19.05
CA ASN A 56 -18.58 -28.21 -19.69
C ASN A 56 -18.28 -27.02 -18.79
N TRP A 57 -17.35 -26.16 -19.22
CA TRP A 57 -16.93 -24.96 -18.50
C TRP A 57 -17.31 -23.67 -19.23
N GLY A 58 -18.21 -23.75 -20.23
CA GLY A 58 -18.52 -22.62 -21.11
C GLY A 58 -17.40 -22.29 -22.11
N LEU A 59 -16.54 -23.27 -22.39
CA LEU A 59 -15.42 -23.17 -23.32
C LEU A 59 -15.72 -23.92 -24.60
N LYS A 60 -14.89 -23.71 -25.64
CA LYS A 60 -15.03 -24.38 -26.94
C LYS A 60 -15.01 -25.91 -26.85
N ARG A 61 -14.25 -26.48 -25.92
CA ARG A 61 -14.09 -27.93 -25.73
C ARG A 61 -14.30 -28.32 -24.27
N PRO A 62 -14.80 -29.53 -23.99
CA PRO A 62 -14.93 -29.98 -22.61
C PRO A 62 -13.57 -30.25 -21.96
N ILE A 63 -13.46 -29.94 -20.67
CA ILE A 63 -12.26 -30.18 -19.86
C ILE A 63 -12.47 -31.39 -18.96
N ALA A 64 -11.45 -32.25 -18.85
CA ALA A 64 -11.44 -33.43 -17.98
C ALA A 64 -11.21 -33.10 -16.49
N HIS A 65 -11.95 -32.12 -15.95
CA HIS A 65 -11.96 -31.77 -14.54
C HIS A 65 -13.39 -31.90 -14.02
N ARG A 66 -13.66 -32.96 -13.24
CA ARG A 66 -15.02 -33.35 -12.83
C ARG A 66 -15.27 -33.21 -11.32
N ASN A 67 -14.41 -32.46 -10.61
CA ASN A 67 -14.58 -32.20 -9.18
C ASN A 67 -15.73 -31.22 -8.96
N ARG A 68 -16.72 -31.58 -8.12
CA ARG A 68 -17.96 -30.80 -7.90
C ARG A 68 -17.74 -29.32 -7.58
N ASP A 69 -16.72 -29.02 -6.78
CA ASP A 69 -16.34 -27.66 -6.37
C ASP A 69 -15.03 -27.21 -7.03
N GLY A 70 -14.76 -27.77 -8.22
CA GLY A 70 -13.58 -27.48 -9.00
C GLY A 70 -13.56 -26.03 -9.48
N ALA A 71 -12.36 -25.47 -9.52
CA ALA A 71 -12.07 -24.22 -10.19
C ALA A 71 -10.88 -24.42 -11.13
N ILE A 72 -10.95 -23.81 -12.31
CA ILE A 72 -9.89 -23.88 -13.31
C ILE A 72 -9.32 -22.49 -13.60
N VAL A 73 -8.07 -22.44 -14.03
CA VAL A 73 -7.45 -21.26 -14.62
C VAL A 73 -7.06 -21.61 -16.03
N LEU A 74 -7.30 -20.71 -16.97
CA LEU A 74 -6.88 -20.86 -18.35
C LEU A 74 -5.55 -20.13 -18.55
N LYS A 75 -4.59 -20.77 -19.21
CA LYS A 75 -3.36 -20.08 -19.67
C LYS A 75 -3.55 -19.52 -21.07
N GLN A 76 -4.13 -20.34 -21.94
CA GLN A 76 -4.47 -19.99 -23.30
C GLN A 76 -5.82 -20.61 -23.66
N TYR A 77 -6.66 -19.85 -24.36
CA TYR A 77 -8.00 -20.29 -24.71
C TYR A 77 -7.99 -21.48 -25.69
N GLU A 78 -7.12 -21.44 -26.70
CA GLU A 78 -6.92 -22.53 -27.65
C GLU A 78 -5.48 -22.50 -28.14
N GLU A 79 -4.78 -23.62 -28.01
CA GLU A 79 -3.45 -23.80 -28.57
C GLU A 79 -3.53 -24.29 -30.02
N HIS A 80 -2.47 -24.11 -30.80
CA HIS A 80 -2.41 -24.58 -32.20
C HIS A 80 -2.67 -26.10 -32.33
N ALA A 81 -2.32 -26.87 -31.30
CA ALA A 81 -2.59 -28.30 -31.21
C ALA A 81 -4.07 -28.65 -30.87
N HIS A 82 -4.99 -27.68 -30.93
CA HIS A 82 -6.43 -27.87 -30.74
C HIS A 82 -6.86 -28.40 -29.36
N TYR A 83 -6.06 -28.15 -28.32
CA TYR A 83 -6.46 -28.35 -26.92
C TYR A 83 -6.48 -27.03 -26.16
N ILE A 84 -7.07 -27.06 -24.96
CA ILE A 84 -7.17 -25.92 -24.05
C ILE A 84 -6.18 -26.17 -22.92
N GLU A 85 -5.22 -25.26 -22.72
CA GLU A 85 -4.29 -25.37 -21.61
C GLU A 85 -4.90 -24.76 -20.34
N TRP A 86 -5.07 -25.59 -19.32
CA TRP A 86 -5.70 -25.20 -18.06
C TRP A 86 -4.97 -25.80 -16.86
N ASP A 87 -5.04 -25.10 -15.73
CA ASP A 87 -4.54 -25.56 -14.44
C ASP A 87 -5.67 -25.61 -13.40
N ARG A 88 -5.46 -26.38 -12.32
CA ARG A 88 -6.33 -26.36 -11.15
C ARG A 88 -6.16 -25.07 -10.38
N ALA A 89 -7.27 -24.47 -9.96
CA ALA A 89 -7.31 -23.23 -9.19
C ALA A 89 -8.01 -23.39 -7.83
N GLU A 90 -8.38 -24.62 -7.45
CA GLU A 90 -9.07 -24.91 -6.20
C GLU A 90 -8.32 -24.38 -4.97
N GLU A 91 -6.99 -24.54 -4.93
CA GLU A 91 -6.16 -24.07 -3.82
C GLU A 91 -6.19 -22.54 -3.68
N GLN A 92 -6.23 -21.81 -4.79
CA GLN A 92 -6.31 -20.35 -4.79
C GLN A 92 -7.65 -19.85 -4.28
N VAL A 93 -8.74 -20.48 -4.75
CA VAL A 93 -10.09 -20.15 -4.30
C VAL A 93 -10.27 -20.50 -2.82
N LYS A 94 -9.78 -21.66 -2.37
CA LYS A 94 -9.82 -22.06 -0.96
C LYS A 94 -9.01 -21.12 -0.08
N PHE A 95 -7.81 -20.74 -0.51
CA PHE A 95 -6.96 -19.80 0.20
C PHE A 95 -7.64 -18.44 0.42
N ILE A 96 -8.25 -17.86 -0.63
CA ILE A 96 -8.97 -16.58 -0.51
C ILE A 96 -10.15 -16.73 0.45
N LYS A 97 -10.98 -17.78 0.29
CA LYS A 97 -12.11 -18.05 1.19
C LYS A 97 -11.67 -18.22 2.64
N GLN A 98 -10.58 -18.93 2.88
CA GLN A 98 -10.03 -19.11 4.22
C GLN A 98 -9.62 -17.77 4.84
N ILE A 99 -9.01 -16.87 4.08
CA ILE A 99 -8.66 -15.53 4.58
C ILE A 99 -9.92 -14.69 4.86
N GLU A 100 -10.92 -14.75 3.98
CA GLU A 100 -12.20 -14.07 4.17
C GLU A 100 -12.96 -14.59 5.41
N GLU A 101 -12.96 -15.90 5.64
CA GLU A 101 -13.57 -16.56 6.81
C GLU A 101 -12.92 -16.15 8.15
N LEU A 102 -11.65 -15.75 8.13
CA LEU A 102 -10.97 -15.23 9.33
C LEU A 102 -11.41 -13.81 9.71
N ASN A 103 -12.12 -13.11 8.82
CA ASN A 103 -12.62 -11.76 8.97
C ASN A 103 -11.63 -10.78 9.63
N THR A 104 -10.34 -10.89 9.28
CA THR A 104 -9.26 -10.11 9.91
C THR A 104 -8.57 -9.22 8.89
N ARG A 105 -8.66 -7.90 9.09
CA ARG A 105 -8.04 -6.92 8.18
C ARG A 105 -6.54 -7.19 7.99
N PRO A 106 -6.04 -7.36 6.75
CA PRO A 106 -4.62 -7.46 6.51
C PRO A 106 -3.97 -6.11 6.79
N GLN A 107 -2.79 -6.11 7.38
CA GLN A 107 -1.96 -4.96 7.61
C GLN A 107 -0.79 -4.99 6.63
N LEU A 108 -0.33 -3.82 6.18
CA LEU A 108 0.86 -3.76 5.34
C LEU A 108 2.11 -3.77 6.20
N THR A 109 3.13 -4.51 5.77
CA THR A 109 4.43 -4.47 6.43
C THR A 109 5.21 -3.25 5.93
N MET A 110 5.50 -2.29 6.81
CA MET A 110 6.29 -1.10 6.47
C MET A 110 7.69 -1.50 5.98
N GLY A 111 8.24 -0.72 5.04
CA GLY A 111 9.56 -0.98 4.45
C GLY A 111 9.62 -2.10 3.42
N THR A 112 8.49 -2.78 3.15
CA THR A 112 8.45 -3.75 2.05
C THR A 112 8.36 -3.08 0.68
N PRO A 113 8.83 -3.72 -0.39
CA PRO A 113 8.66 -3.20 -1.76
C PRO A 113 7.20 -2.96 -2.11
N TRP A 114 6.27 -3.79 -1.60
CA TRP A 114 4.85 -3.60 -1.81
C TRP A 114 4.30 -2.34 -1.15
N PHE A 115 4.67 -2.09 0.11
CA PHE A 115 4.33 -0.85 0.79
C PHE A 115 4.85 0.38 0.02
N ALA A 116 6.09 0.32 -0.50
CA ALA A 116 6.65 1.39 -1.32
C ALA A 116 5.94 1.54 -2.69
N ALA A 117 5.48 0.42 -3.27
CA ALA A 117 4.74 0.34 -4.53
C ALA A 117 3.27 0.79 -4.44
N LEU A 118 2.72 0.91 -3.23
CA LEU A 118 1.42 1.53 -2.99
C LEU A 118 1.53 3.06 -2.83
N GLY A 119 2.73 3.55 -2.46
CA GLY A 119 2.96 4.98 -2.27
C GLY A 119 2.04 5.57 -1.20
N PRO A 120 1.42 6.75 -1.43
CA PRO A 120 0.50 7.38 -0.49
C PRO A 120 -0.70 6.51 -0.09
N ALA A 121 -1.16 5.63 -0.97
CA ALA A 121 -2.27 4.72 -0.69
C ALA A 121 -1.95 3.71 0.43
N ALA A 122 -0.66 3.45 0.70
CA ALA A 122 -0.23 2.57 1.78
C ALA A 122 -0.57 3.15 3.18
N LEU A 123 -0.36 4.46 3.34
CA LEU A 123 -0.50 5.18 4.61
C LEU A 123 -1.93 5.61 4.90
N LYS A 124 -2.78 5.70 3.88
CA LYS A 124 -4.18 6.05 4.06
C LYS A 124 -4.86 4.95 4.87
N ASP A 125 -5.16 5.24 6.12
CA ASP A 125 -6.07 4.43 6.91
C ASP A 125 -7.42 4.50 6.23
N SER A 126 -7.83 3.36 5.65
CA SER A 126 -9.09 3.17 4.96
C SER A 126 -10.27 3.15 5.95
N ALA A 127 -10.37 4.20 6.77
CA ALA A 127 -11.56 4.49 7.57
C ALA A 127 -12.73 4.91 6.66
N VAL A 128 -12.44 5.32 5.43
CA VAL A 128 -13.45 5.50 4.38
C VAL A 128 -13.68 4.17 3.68
N ASP A 129 -14.95 3.76 3.63
CA ASP A 129 -15.48 2.50 3.09
C ASP A 129 -15.12 2.24 1.60
N SER A 130 -14.56 3.23 0.92
CA SER A 130 -14.04 3.08 -0.43
C SER A 130 -12.59 3.55 -0.51
N GLU A 131 -11.66 2.60 -0.67
CA GLU A 131 -10.27 2.91 -1.01
C GLU A 131 -10.13 3.62 -2.36
N PHE A 132 -11.16 3.54 -3.21
CA PHE A 132 -11.27 4.23 -4.50
C PHE A 132 -11.93 5.61 -4.41
N SER A 133 -12.45 6.00 -3.24
CA SER A 133 -12.94 7.36 -3.04
C SER A 133 -11.78 8.35 -3.18
N HIS A 134 -12.02 9.39 -3.97
CA HIS A 134 -11.09 10.51 -4.11
C HIS A 134 -11.02 11.18 -2.73
N SER A 135 -9.95 10.96 -1.96
CA SER A 135 -9.85 11.55 -0.62
C SER A 135 -9.66 13.05 -0.74
N GLU A 136 -10.60 13.78 -0.17
CA GLU A 136 -10.40 15.17 0.24
C GLU A 136 -9.44 15.26 1.45
N ASP A 137 -9.21 14.13 2.13
CA ASP A 137 -8.51 14.04 3.42
C ASP A 137 -6.98 14.11 3.34
N SER A 138 -6.35 14.13 2.15
CA SER A 138 -4.89 14.30 2.08
C SER A 138 -4.42 15.66 2.60
N ASN A 139 -5.33 16.64 2.73
CA ASN A 139 -5.01 17.90 3.39
C ASN A 139 -4.83 17.74 4.90
N LEU A 140 -5.53 16.80 5.56
CA LEU A 140 -5.46 16.66 7.02
C LEU A 140 -4.11 16.14 7.55
N MET A 141 -3.29 15.49 6.71
CA MET A 141 -1.93 15.07 7.08
C MET A 141 -0.82 15.85 6.38
N GLY A 142 -1.11 16.57 5.30
CA GLY A 142 -0.11 17.29 4.50
C GLY A 142 0.03 18.76 4.83
N THR A 143 -1.03 19.40 5.35
CA THR A 143 -0.96 20.78 5.81
C THR A 143 -0.78 20.85 7.33
N VAL A 144 0.44 20.52 7.77
CA VAL A 144 1.18 21.53 8.55
C VAL A 144 1.62 22.62 7.56
N GLU A 145 0.64 23.18 6.85
CA GLU A 145 0.72 24.52 6.34
C GLU A 145 1.00 25.31 7.60
N LYS A 146 2.16 25.97 7.60
CA LYS A 146 2.53 26.91 8.64
C LYS A 146 1.28 27.75 8.89
N LEU A 147 0.55 27.44 9.98
CA LEU A 147 -0.35 28.40 10.58
C LEU A 147 0.46 29.68 10.56
N PRO A 148 -0.02 30.75 9.90
CA PRO A 148 0.72 31.99 9.80
C PRO A 148 1.23 32.26 11.21
N GLN A 149 2.56 32.26 11.38
CA GLN A 149 3.12 32.46 12.72
C GLN A 149 2.41 33.70 13.23
N PRO A 150 1.69 33.61 14.37
CA PRO A 150 1.02 34.78 14.90
C PRO A 150 2.07 35.89 14.92
N PRO A 151 1.74 37.09 14.40
CA PRO A 151 2.71 38.17 14.27
C PRO A 151 3.50 38.23 15.56
N ARG A 152 4.84 38.14 15.47
CA ARG A 152 5.71 38.19 16.66
C ARG A 152 5.18 39.33 17.53
N PRO A 153 4.73 39.06 18.77
CA PRO A 153 4.27 40.13 19.62
C PRO A 153 5.40 41.16 19.70
N PRO A 154 5.08 42.47 19.65
CA PRO A 154 6.10 43.50 19.79
C PRO A 154 6.91 43.24 21.07
N PRO A 155 8.21 43.56 21.09
CA PRO A 155 9.06 43.32 22.25
C PRO A 155 8.39 43.93 23.48
N VAL A 156 8.00 43.05 24.42
CA VAL A 156 7.35 43.46 25.66
C VAL A 156 8.36 44.33 26.42
N PRO A 157 8.02 45.58 26.79
CA PRO A 157 8.89 46.40 27.59
C PRO A 157 9.17 45.70 28.92
N GLU A 158 10.45 45.69 29.31
CA GLU A 158 10.98 45.04 30.50
C GLU A 158 10.24 45.50 31.77
N VAL A 159 9.27 44.68 32.21
CA VAL A 159 8.52 44.92 33.45
C VAL A 159 9.38 44.48 34.62
N ARG A 160 9.75 45.45 35.46
CA ARG A 160 10.46 45.23 36.73
C ARG A 160 9.64 44.33 37.67
N PRO A 161 10.28 43.42 38.43
CA PRO A 161 9.59 42.49 39.30
C PRO A 161 8.97 43.21 40.51
N ALA A 162 7.64 43.09 40.64
CA ALA A 162 6.91 43.41 41.87
C ALA A 162 6.62 42.12 42.66
N PRO A 163 6.48 42.21 44.00
CA PRO A 163 6.69 41.09 44.91
C PRO A 163 5.58 40.03 44.90
N SER A 164 6.02 38.82 45.26
CA SER A 164 5.31 37.54 45.27
C SER A 164 3.90 37.59 45.88
N THR A 165 2.89 37.45 45.02
CA THR A 165 1.53 37.09 45.42
C THR A 165 1.33 35.59 45.25
N LYS A 166 0.84 34.93 46.31
CA LYS A 166 0.65 33.48 46.45
C LYS A 166 -0.10 32.88 45.26
N MET A 167 0.52 31.87 44.63
CA MET A 167 -0.10 31.07 43.56
C MET A 167 -1.26 30.24 44.11
N GLN A 168 -2.47 30.53 43.65
CA GLN A 168 -3.56 29.55 43.59
C GLN A 168 -3.34 28.66 42.36
N PRO A 169 -3.68 27.36 42.43
CA PRO A 169 -3.64 26.48 41.27
C PRO A 169 -4.60 27.01 40.19
N PRO A 170 -4.23 26.96 38.90
CA PRO A 170 -5.11 27.41 37.83
C PRO A 170 -6.39 26.58 37.84
N PRO A 171 -7.58 27.20 37.70
CA PRO A 171 -8.81 26.46 37.55
C PRO A 171 -8.71 25.58 36.30
N LEU A 172 -9.19 24.34 36.42
CA LEU A 172 -9.40 23.41 35.32
C LEU A 172 -10.07 24.19 34.18
N THR A 173 -9.35 24.39 33.08
CA THR A 173 -9.91 24.93 31.85
C THR A 173 -11.03 23.99 31.42
N THR A 174 -12.26 24.44 31.64
CA THR A 174 -13.45 23.97 30.94
C THR A 174 -13.09 23.86 29.46
N LEU A 175 -13.16 22.65 28.91
CA LEU A 175 -13.19 22.44 27.47
C LEU A 175 -14.28 23.34 26.90
N ASP A 176 -13.87 24.48 26.34
CA ASP A 176 -14.78 25.37 25.63
C ASP A 176 -15.50 24.53 24.59
N LYS A 177 -16.83 24.59 24.67
CA LYS A 177 -17.73 24.05 23.66
C LYS A 177 -17.20 24.50 22.30
N ILE A 178 -16.72 23.55 21.51
CA ILE A 178 -16.56 23.77 20.08
C ILE A 178 -17.99 24.05 19.61
N ASP A 179 -18.30 25.32 19.34
CA ASP A 179 -19.54 25.73 18.69
C ASP A 179 -19.50 25.20 17.26
N VAL A 180 -19.80 23.91 17.11
CA VAL A 180 -20.07 23.30 15.82
C VAL A 180 -21.37 23.94 15.37
N ASN A 181 -21.27 24.83 14.38
CA ASN A 181 -22.42 25.54 13.84
C ASN A 181 -23.29 24.55 13.04
N LEU A 182 -24.16 23.84 13.76
CA LEU A 182 -25.06 22.80 13.25
C LEU A 182 -26.21 23.37 12.40
N SER A 183 -26.35 24.70 12.34
CA SER A 183 -27.44 25.39 11.61
C SER A 183 -27.42 25.15 10.09
N GLY A 184 -26.31 24.65 9.54
CA GLY A 184 -26.18 24.23 8.14
C GLY A 184 -26.44 22.75 7.85
N LEU A 185 -26.44 21.88 8.86
CA LEU A 185 -26.72 20.45 8.66
C LEU A 185 -28.24 20.22 8.62
N GLY A 186 -28.78 20.02 7.41
CA GLY A 186 -30.20 19.69 7.20
C GLY A 186 -30.97 20.62 6.27
N ASN A 187 -30.37 21.73 5.83
CA ASN A 187 -31.00 22.64 4.85
C ASN A 187 -30.99 22.09 3.41
N SER A 188 -30.33 20.96 3.18
CA SER A 188 -30.44 20.19 1.93
C SER A 188 -31.77 19.44 1.97
N GLY A 189 -32.84 20.05 1.43
CA GLY A 189 -34.22 19.58 1.56
C GLY A 189 -34.47 18.11 1.18
N LYS A 190 -35.69 17.62 1.44
CA LYS A 190 -36.15 16.27 1.03
C LYS A 190 -35.86 16.05 -0.46
N GLY A 191 -34.86 15.21 -0.76
CA GLY A 191 -34.41 14.90 -2.13
C GLY A 191 -32.91 15.12 -2.38
N ALA A 192 -32.18 15.77 -1.47
CA ALA A 192 -30.75 16.03 -1.63
C ALA A 192 -29.82 14.94 -1.04
N TYR A 193 -30.38 13.93 -0.35
CA TYR A 193 -29.64 12.70 -0.03
C TYR A 193 -29.34 11.96 -1.34
N GLY A 194 -28.18 12.24 -1.93
CA GLY A 194 -27.77 11.74 -3.25
C GLY A 194 -27.40 12.81 -4.27
N ALA A 195 -27.50 14.11 -3.93
CA ALA A 195 -26.94 15.16 -4.79
C ALA A 195 -25.43 14.91 -4.94
N PRO A 196 -24.87 14.94 -6.16
CA PRO A 196 -23.44 14.75 -6.38
C PRO A 196 -22.71 15.79 -5.54
N ARG A 197 -21.91 15.31 -4.58
CA ARG A 197 -21.09 16.16 -3.72
C ARG A 197 -20.26 17.06 -4.65
N PRO A 198 -20.22 18.38 -4.44
CA PRO A 198 -19.35 19.23 -5.24
C PRO A 198 -17.93 18.66 -5.11
N PRO A 199 -17.24 18.41 -6.23
CA PRO A 199 -15.90 17.84 -6.18
C PRO A 199 -15.04 18.74 -5.28
N SER A 200 -14.42 18.18 -4.24
CA SER A 200 -13.50 18.96 -3.41
C SER A 200 -12.48 19.67 -4.30
N ALA A 201 -12.35 20.97 -4.07
CA ALA A 201 -11.50 21.86 -4.83
C ALA A 201 -9.99 21.56 -4.68
N LEU A 202 -9.61 20.58 -3.86
CA LEU A 202 -8.22 20.16 -3.68
C LEU A 202 -8.08 18.69 -4.07
N PRO A 203 -7.80 18.40 -5.36
CA PRO A 203 -7.57 17.03 -5.80
C PRO A 203 -6.37 16.46 -5.06
N SER A 204 -6.53 15.29 -4.44
CA SER A 204 -5.39 14.53 -3.91
C SER A 204 -4.48 14.15 -5.08
N THR A 205 -3.36 14.86 -5.19
CA THR A 205 -2.54 14.86 -6.41
C THR A 205 -1.57 13.68 -6.50
N ALA A 206 -1.47 12.93 -5.40
CA ALA A 206 -0.42 11.95 -5.18
C ALA A 206 -0.63 10.63 -5.94
N GLY A 207 -1.68 10.49 -6.76
CA GLY A 207 -2.02 9.25 -7.46
C GLY A 207 -1.53 9.15 -8.91
N ILE A 208 -1.43 10.27 -9.63
CA ILE A 208 -1.48 10.23 -11.11
C ILE A 208 -0.12 9.83 -11.72
N GLN A 209 0.96 9.91 -10.94
CA GLN A 209 2.28 9.48 -11.39
C GLN A 209 2.41 7.95 -11.33
N PRO A 210 2.98 7.31 -12.37
CA PRO A 210 3.32 5.89 -12.32
C PRO A 210 4.20 5.57 -11.12
N ASN A 211 3.90 4.50 -10.37
CA ASN A 211 4.72 4.13 -9.23
C ASN A 211 6.08 3.57 -9.68
N VAL A 212 7.12 4.38 -9.55
CA VAL A 212 8.50 4.05 -9.93
C VAL A 212 9.02 2.80 -9.19
N ASN A 213 8.66 2.62 -7.92
CA ASN A 213 9.11 1.48 -7.12
C ASN A 213 8.47 0.16 -7.56
N ALA A 214 7.33 0.22 -8.25
CA ALA A 214 6.63 -0.95 -8.77
C ALA A 214 7.14 -1.39 -10.17
N MET A 215 7.92 -0.54 -10.85
CA MET A 215 8.37 -0.83 -12.22
C MET A 215 9.49 -1.87 -12.24
N SER A 216 9.42 -2.78 -13.22
CA SER A 216 10.60 -3.57 -13.59
C SER A 216 11.73 -2.65 -14.13
N PRO A 217 13.01 -3.05 -14.06
CA PRO A 217 14.12 -2.23 -14.56
C PRO A 217 13.94 -1.77 -16.02
N LYS A 218 13.37 -2.63 -16.87
CA LYS A 218 13.07 -2.30 -18.27
C LYS A 218 11.96 -1.27 -18.41
N GLN A 219 10.87 -1.40 -17.64
CA GLN A 219 9.80 -0.41 -17.62
C GLN A 219 10.30 0.93 -17.08
N PHE A 220 11.14 0.91 -16.04
CA PHE A 220 11.76 2.10 -15.49
C PHE A 220 12.64 2.81 -16.52
N GLN A 221 13.46 2.08 -17.29
CA GLN A 221 14.26 2.68 -18.36
C GLN A 221 13.37 3.33 -19.44
N ALA A 222 12.34 2.63 -19.91
CA ALA A 222 11.39 3.18 -20.88
C ALA A 222 10.66 4.42 -20.33
N TYR A 223 10.33 4.40 -19.04
CA TYR A 223 9.75 5.53 -18.34
C TYR A 223 10.71 6.73 -18.30
N VAL A 224 11.99 6.52 -17.96
CA VAL A 224 13.01 7.58 -17.99
C VAL A 224 13.20 8.16 -19.39
N GLU A 225 13.20 7.32 -20.43
CA GLU A 225 13.25 7.77 -21.83
C GLU A 225 12.02 8.62 -22.20
N SER A 226 10.84 8.26 -21.70
CA SER A 226 9.63 9.07 -21.87
C SER A 226 9.74 10.43 -21.15
N LEU A 227 10.29 10.46 -19.94
CA LEU A 227 10.52 11.70 -19.19
C LEU A 227 11.54 12.61 -19.87
N ARG A 228 12.58 12.05 -20.49
CA ARG A 228 13.57 12.84 -21.25
C ARG A 228 12.93 13.61 -22.41
N LYS A 229 11.90 13.04 -23.05
CA LYS A 229 11.15 13.73 -24.11
C LYS A 229 10.37 14.94 -23.59
N LEU A 230 10.03 14.97 -22.29
CA LEU A 230 9.32 16.08 -21.63
C LEU A 230 10.25 17.22 -21.18
N ARG A 231 11.58 17.09 -21.35
CA ARG A 231 12.56 18.09 -20.89
C ARG A 231 12.27 19.51 -21.43
N PRO A 232 11.95 19.73 -22.73
CA PRO A 232 11.67 21.09 -23.22
C PRO A 232 10.43 21.72 -22.55
N ALA A 233 9.37 20.93 -22.35
CA ALA A 233 8.16 21.37 -21.67
C ALA A 233 8.45 21.70 -20.19
N PHE A 234 9.27 20.89 -19.52
CA PHE A 234 9.69 21.14 -18.15
C PHE A 234 10.51 22.43 -18.01
N LEU A 235 11.44 22.71 -18.92
CA LEU A 235 12.25 23.93 -18.89
C LEU A 235 11.38 25.18 -19.08
N LYS A 236 10.37 25.11 -19.96
CA LYS A 236 9.39 26.19 -20.12
C LYS A 236 8.59 26.41 -18.82
N PHE A 237 8.13 25.33 -18.19
CA PHE A 237 7.42 25.39 -16.91
C PHE A 237 8.31 25.99 -15.79
N LEU A 238 9.57 25.57 -15.71
CA LEU A 238 10.53 26.05 -14.72
C LEU A 238 10.77 27.56 -14.86
N ARG A 239 10.94 28.08 -16.09
CA ARG A 239 11.03 29.53 -16.34
C ARG A 239 9.80 30.27 -15.81
N GLN A 240 8.60 29.79 -16.16
CA GLN A 240 7.34 30.41 -15.76
C GLN A 240 7.17 30.45 -14.24
N GLU A 241 7.39 29.33 -13.56
CA GLU A 241 7.23 29.24 -12.10
C GLU A 241 8.26 30.07 -11.35
N LEU A 242 9.54 30.05 -11.73
CA LEU A 242 10.55 30.87 -11.07
C LEU A 242 10.31 32.37 -11.29
N SER A 243 9.92 32.77 -12.52
CA SER A 243 9.51 34.15 -12.78
C SER A 243 8.33 34.57 -11.92
N ARG A 244 7.34 33.69 -11.75
CA ARG A 244 6.16 33.92 -10.90
C ARG A 244 6.55 34.06 -9.43
N THR A 245 7.24 33.09 -8.86
CA THR A 245 7.65 33.09 -7.45
C THR A 245 8.55 34.28 -7.11
N ARG A 246 9.43 34.70 -8.01
CA ARG A 246 10.29 35.89 -7.78
C ARG A 246 9.52 37.19 -7.81
N LYS A 247 8.57 37.33 -8.75
CA LYS A 247 7.65 38.48 -8.80
C LYS A 247 6.81 38.57 -7.53
N GLU A 248 6.23 37.45 -7.09
CA GLU A 248 5.42 37.40 -5.85
C GLU A 248 6.23 37.75 -4.59
N ARG A 249 7.50 37.34 -4.53
CA ARG A 249 8.37 37.61 -3.38
C ARG A 249 9.12 38.95 -3.46
N ASN A 250 8.94 39.73 -4.53
CA ASN A 250 9.73 40.94 -4.81
C ASN A 250 11.25 40.70 -4.69
N ILE A 251 11.73 39.51 -5.05
CA ILE A 251 13.17 39.20 -4.98
C ILE A 251 13.81 39.75 -6.25
N THR A 252 14.58 40.83 -6.13
CA THR A 252 15.44 41.38 -7.19
C THR A 252 16.71 40.55 -7.33
N SER A 253 16.57 39.27 -7.68
CA SER A 253 17.72 38.45 -8.04
C SER A 253 18.33 38.99 -9.34
N ALA A 254 19.65 39.12 -9.41
CA ALA A 254 20.37 39.65 -10.58
C ALA A 254 20.22 38.80 -11.86
N ILE A 255 19.71 37.57 -11.75
CA ILE A 255 19.65 36.61 -12.85
C ILE A 255 18.19 36.47 -13.31
N ASP A 256 17.89 36.89 -14.53
CA ASP A 256 16.57 36.71 -15.13
C ASP A 256 16.43 35.29 -15.72
N PRO A 257 15.48 34.45 -15.24
CA PRO A 257 15.29 33.10 -15.76
C PRO A 257 14.93 33.05 -17.26
N GLU A 258 14.36 34.11 -17.83
CA GLU A 258 13.99 34.15 -19.25
C GLU A 258 15.21 34.36 -20.16
N GLY A 259 16.25 35.04 -19.68
CA GLY A 259 17.48 35.31 -20.43
C GLY A 259 18.48 34.15 -20.44
N LEU A 260 18.27 33.12 -19.63
CA LEU A 260 19.20 31.98 -19.51
C LEU A 260 18.97 30.94 -20.61
N THR A 261 20.07 30.42 -21.15
CA THR A 261 20.05 29.21 -21.99
C THR A 261 19.54 28.01 -21.19
N ASP A 262 19.00 26.99 -21.87
CA ASP A 262 18.43 25.80 -21.23
C ASP A 262 19.43 25.09 -20.29
N ASP A 263 20.71 25.04 -20.65
CA ASP A 263 21.75 24.42 -19.82
C ASP A 263 22.13 25.31 -18.62
N GLN A 264 22.22 26.63 -18.80
CA GLN A 264 22.45 27.56 -17.69
C GLN A 264 21.30 27.58 -16.70
N LEU A 265 20.05 27.51 -17.18
CA LEU A 265 18.86 27.44 -16.34
C LEU A 265 18.91 26.24 -15.39
N VAL A 266 19.32 25.07 -15.90
CA VAL A 266 19.45 23.85 -15.08
C VAL A 266 20.60 23.97 -14.08
N ILE A 267 21.72 24.56 -14.47
CA ILE A 267 22.90 24.68 -13.59
C ILE A 267 22.66 25.71 -12.48
N GLU A 268 22.18 26.90 -12.84
CA GLU A 268 22.05 28.04 -11.92
C GLU A 268 20.79 27.94 -11.07
N LEU A 269 19.66 27.59 -11.67
CA LEU A 269 18.36 27.61 -11.01
C LEU A 269 17.80 26.21 -10.70
N GLY A 270 18.47 25.15 -11.15
CA GLY A 270 18.06 23.78 -10.84
C GLY A 270 18.04 23.48 -9.35
N ARG A 271 18.91 24.10 -8.55
CA ARG A 271 18.89 23.99 -7.08
C ARG A 271 17.64 24.63 -6.47
N GLU A 272 17.27 25.83 -6.94
CA GLU A 272 16.06 26.52 -6.48
C GLU A 272 14.80 25.70 -6.83
N GLY A 273 14.74 25.19 -8.07
CA GLY A 273 13.64 24.32 -8.51
C GLY A 273 13.59 22.98 -7.77
N LEU A 274 14.72 22.43 -7.34
CA LEU A 274 14.77 21.20 -6.53
C LEU A 274 14.30 21.46 -5.10
N VAL A 275 14.69 22.59 -4.50
CA VAL A 275 14.23 23.00 -3.16
C VAL A 275 12.72 23.23 -3.14
N GLN A 276 12.16 23.75 -4.24
CA GLN A 276 10.72 23.97 -4.39
C GLN A 276 9.97 22.75 -4.95
N ASP A 277 10.65 21.63 -5.19
CA ASP A 277 10.07 20.41 -5.78
C ASP A 277 9.31 20.66 -7.12
N LEU A 278 9.72 21.66 -7.91
CA LEU A 278 9.04 22.06 -9.17
C LEU A 278 8.95 20.92 -10.18
N HIS A 279 9.91 19.98 -10.15
CA HIS A 279 9.86 18.79 -11.00
C HIS A 279 8.67 17.87 -10.66
N LYS A 280 8.32 17.71 -9.38
CA LYS A 280 7.16 16.92 -8.96
C LYS A 280 5.87 17.59 -9.39
N ILE A 281 5.79 18.91 -9.17
CA ILE A 281 4.64 19.73 -9.57
C ILE A 281 4.42 19.68 -11.08
N PHE A 282 5.50 19.79 -11.87
CA PHE A 282 5.44 19.67 -13.32
C PHE A 282 4.90 18.31 -13.76
N LEU A 283 5.47 17.22 -13.24
CA LEU A 283 5.05 15.87 -13.60
C LEU A 283 3.60 15.66 -13.22
N GLU A 284 3.20 16.10 -12.03
CA GLU A 284 1.82 16.05 -11.58
C GLU A 284 0.88 16.79 -12.52
N LYS A 285 1.19 18.04 -12.91
CA LYS A 285 0.40 18.82 -13.87
C LYS A 285 0.33 18.13 -15.23
N HIS A 286 1.46 17.66 -15.75
CA HIS A 286 1.52 16.96 -17.03
C HIS A 286 0.71 15.66 -17.03
N PHE A 287 0.77 14.88 -15.95
CA PHE A 287 -0.05 13.68 -15.83
C PHE A 287 -1.52 14.04 -15.62
N LYS A 288 -1.86 15.07 -14.83
CA LYS A 288 -3.23 15.58 -14.73
C LYS A 288 -3.77 15.96 -16.09
N GLU A 289 -3.06 16.75 -16.89
CA GLU A 289 -3.48 17.13 -18.24
C GLU A 289 -3.65 15.90 -19.17
N LYS A 290 -2.87 14.85 -18.95
CA LYS A 290 -2.99 13.60 -19.73
C LYS A 290 -4.20 12.74 -19.31
N PHE A 291 -4.61 12.82 -18.05
CA PHE A 291 -5.66 11.96 -17.46
C PHE A 291 -6.99 12.68 -17.24
N ALA A 292 -6.98 13.99 -17.03
CA ALA A 292 -8.16 14.83 -17.03
C ALA A 292 -8.69 14.88 -18.45
N SER A 293 -9.94 14.46 -18.64
CA SER A 293 -10.72 14.92 -19.78
C SER A 293 -10.69 16.45 -19.79
N GLU A 294 -10.48 17.04 -20.97
CA GLU A 294 -10.49 18.48 -21.18
C GLU A 294 -11.75 19.11 -20.53
N ASP A 295 -11.54 20.19 -19.77
CA ASP A 295 -12.47 21.05 -19.01
C ASP A 295 -13.83 20.46 -18.51
N PRO A 296 -14.16 20.59 -17.21
CA PRO A 296 -15.44 20.13 -16.66
C PRO A 296 -16.69 20.79 -17.29
N GLU A 297 -16.53 21.92 -17.99
CA GLU A 297 -17.61 22.53 -18.77
C GLU A 297 -17.72 21.97 -20.20
N SER A 298 -16.63 21.49 -20.81
CA SER A 298 -16.69 20.72 -22.07
C SER A 298 -17.08 19.26 -21.85
N GLU A 299 -16.96 18.74 -20.62
CA GLU A 299 -17.27 17.36 -20.27
C GLU A 299 -18.65 16.89 -20.70
N ILE A 300 -19.70 17.72 -20.78
CA ILE A 300 -21.02 17.20 -21.20
C ILE A 300 -21.06 16.93 -22.71
N ALA A 301 -20.56 17.84 -23.53
CA ALA A 301 -20.53 17.70 -24.99
C ALA A 301 -19.46 16.68 -25.42
N ASP A 302 -18.29 16.75 -24.79
CA ASP A 302 -17.19 15.82 -25.05
C ASP A 302 -17.42 14.46 -24.39
N ALA A 303 -18.14 14.31 -23.28
CA ALA A 303 -18.54 12.98 -22.80
C ALA A 303 -19.56 12.34 -23.74
N MET A 304 -20.43 13.08 -24.42
CA MET A 304 -21.27 12.48 -25.47
C MET A 304 -20.44 12.06 -26.70
N ALA A 305 -19.49 12.88 -27.14
CA ALA A 305 -18.62 12.56 -28.26
C ALA A 305 -17.56 11.47 -27.93
N ASN A 306 -17.12 11.42 -26.67
CA ASN A 306 -16.08 10.54 -26.14
C ASN A 306 -16.66 9.44 -25.23
N ALA A 307 -17.98 9.23 -25.17
CA ALA A 307 -18.61 8.16 -24.40
C ALA A 307 -18.02 6.78 -24.75
N ASN A 308 -17.52 6.66 -25.98
CA ASN A 308 -16.89 5.45 -26.50
C ASN A 308 -15.36 5.47 -26.48
N LYS A 309 -14.71 6.59 -26.10
CA LYS A 309 -13.26 6.61 -25.91
C LYS A 309 -12.97 6.07 -24.50
N PRO A 310 -12.20 4.99 -24.36
CA PRO A 310 -11.83 4.49 -23.05
C PRO A 310 -11.02 5.57 -22.33
N GLN A 311 -11.57 6.14 -21.26
CA GLN A 311 -10.79 7.01 -20.40
C GLN A 311 -9.63 6.19 -19.81
N PRO A 312 -8.40 6.71 -19.83
CA PRO A 312 -7.26 6.00 -19.28
C PRO A 312 -7.44 5.88 -17.77
N ILE A 313 -7.78 4.68 -17.30
CA ILE A 313 -7.94 4.41 -15.86
C ILE A 313 -6.55 4.45 -15.22
N GLN A 314 -6.43 5.21 -14.14
CA GLN A 314 -5.21 5.23 -13.35
C GLN A 314 -4.99 3.85 -12.73
N GLN A 315 -3.83 3.26 -13.02
CA GLN A 315 -3.47 1.96 -12.46
C GLN A 315 -3.07 2.14 -11.00
N GLN A 316 -4.03 1.99 -10.08
CA GLN A 316 -3.76 1.88 -8.66
C GLN A 316 -3.92 0.42 -8.22
N PRO A 317 -2.86 -0.23 -7.72
CA PRO A 317 -3.01 -1.54 -7.12
C PRO A 317 -3.86 -1.44 -5.85
N HIS A 318 -4.78 -2.38 -5.68
CA HIS A 318 -5.56 -2.56 -4.45
C HIS A 318 -4.62 -2.72 -3.25
N LYS A 319 -4.92 -2.10 -2.10
CA LYS A 319 -4.04 -2.07 -0.92
C LYS A 319 -3.58 -3.48 -0.50
N PHE A 320 -4.53 -4.40 -0.43
CA PHE A 320 -4.30 -5.80 -0.08
C PHE A 320 -4.22 -6.75 -1.27
N ALA A 321 -3.98 -6.22 -2.48
CA ALA A 321 -3.86 -7.00 -3.71
C ALA A 321 -5.02 -7.99 -3.97
N GLY A 322 -6.25 -7.58 -3.61
CA GLY A 322 -7.46 -8.41 -3.77
C GLY A 322 -7.55 -9.60 -2.80
N LEU A 323 -6.72 -9.66 -1.75
CA LEU A 323 -6.82 -10.70 -0.73
C LEU A 323 -8.13 -10.59 0.06
N MET A 324 -8.54 -9.35 0.36
CA MET A 324 -9.79 -9.06 1.03
C MET A 324 -10.23 -7.63 0.68
N TYR A 325 -11.53 -7.49 0.39
CA TYR A 325 -12.19 -6.22 0.13
C TYR A 325 -12.96 -5.73 1.35
N ALA A 326 -13.43 -6.65 2.20
CA ALA A 326 -13.99 -6.30 3.49
C ALA A 326 -12.91 -5.59 4.32
N MET A 327 -13.28 -4.48 4.94
CA MET A 327 -12.40 -3.71 5.80
C MET A 327 -12.86 -3.83 7.25
N PRO A 328 -12.91 -5.06 7.83
CA PRO A 328 -13.42 -5.22 9.18
C PRO A 328 -12.55 -4.42 10.13
N THR A 329 -13.18 -3.73 11.07
CA THR A 329 -12.44 -3.06 12.14
C THR A 329 -11.79 -4.11 13.04
N ASP A 330 -10.75 -3.74 13.79
CA ASP A 330 -10.12 -4.68 14.74
C ASP A 330 -11.14 -5.17 15.80
N ILE A 331 -12.09 -4.29 16.16
CA ILE A 331 -13.22 -4.61 17.04
C ILE A 331 -14.17 -5.63 16.39
N GLU A 332 -14.54 -5.40 15.14
CA GLU A 332 -15.40 -6.32 14.39
C GLU A 332 -14.74 -7.68 14.21
N THR A 333 -13.47 -7.69 13.77
CA THR A 333 -12.63 -8.89 13.66
C THR A 333 -12.68 -9.68 14.97
N TYR A 334 -12.52 -9.00 16.10
CA TYR A 334 -12.53 -9.61 17.41
C TYR A 334 -13.87 -10.27 17.75
N PHE A 335 -15.01 -9.59 17.52
CA PHE A 335 -16.33 -10.10 17.91
C PHE A 335 -16.93 -11.11 16.92
N SER A 336 -16.63 -10.96 15.63
CA SER A 336 -17.17 -11.81 14.58
C SER A 336 -16.26 -13.00 14.26
N GLY A 337 -14.94 -12.85 14.47
CA GLY A 337 -13.96 -13.91 14.22
C GLY A 337 -14.13 -15.05 15.20
N GLN A 338 -14.61 -16.20 14.72
CA GLN A 338 -14.78 -17.41 15.53
C GLN A 338 -13.44 -18.11 15.72
N ALA A 339 -13.22 -18.66 16.92
CA ALA A 339 -12.05 -19.48 17.19
C ALA A 339 -12.12 -20.80 16.40
N GLN A 340 -11.13 -21.00 15.52
CA GLN A 340 -11.00 -22.17 14.65
C GLN A 340 -9.94 -23.13 15.19
N PRO A 341 -10.04 -24.43 14.94
CA PRO A 341 -8.99 -25.37 15.31
C PRO A 341 -7.69 -25.05 14.55
N GLY A 342 -6.58 -25.04 15.28
CA GLY A 342 -5.22 -24.88 14.76
C GLY A 342 -4.29 -25.87 15.44
N LEU A 343 -3.18 -26.18 14.78
CA LEU A 343 -2.20 -27.15 15.25
C LEU A 343 -0.88 -26.46 15.59
N ILE A 344 -0.34 -26.70 16.77
CA ILE A 344 0.97 -26.19 17.17
C ILE A 344 2.03 -27.15 16.63
N VAL A 345 2.77 -26.72 15.60
CA VAL A 345 3.63 -27.60 14.82
C VAL A 345 5.01 -27.73 15.47
N GLN A 346 5.69 -26.62 15.72
CA GLN A 346 7.06 -26.64 16.24
C GLN A 346 7.41 -25.37 17.00
N ASP A 347 8.46 -25.42 17.80
CA ASP A 347 9.10 -24.21 18.34
C ASP A 347 9.81 -23.45 17.21
N ALA A 348 9.60 -22.13 17.13
CA ALA A 348 10.23 -21.30 16.11
C ALA A 348 11.71 -21.07 16.38
N ASN A 349 12.13 -21.10 17.66
CA ASN A 349 13.51 -20.84 18.05
C ASN A 349 14.02 -21.77 19.16
N PRO A 350 14.22 -23.06 18.83
CA PRO A 350 14.59 -24.07 19.82
C PRO A 350 16.06 -24.04 20.28
N THR A 351 16.94 -23.27 19.61
CA THR A 351 18.40 -23.42 19.77
C THR A 351 19.08 -22.47 20.76
N ASN A 352 18.45 -21.39 21.21
CA ASN A 352 19.18 -20.38 21.98
C ASN A 352 18.76 -20.32 23.45
N LEU A 353 19.19 -21.33 24.23
CA LEU A 353 19.25 -21.23 25.70
C LEU A 353 20.12 -20.05 26.19
N ARG A 354 20.88 -19.38 25.31
CA ARG A 354 21.80 -18.28 25.66
C ARG A 354 21.38 -16.87 25.22
N ASP A 355 20.40 -16.71 24.33
CA ASP A 355 19.98 -15.38 23.84
C ASP A 355 18.68 -14.90 24.49
N TYR A 356 18.56 -15.03 25.81
CA TYR A 356 17.44 -14.52 26.62
C TYR A 356 17.31 -12.97 26.61
N HIS A 357 18.17 -12.24 25.89
CA HIS A 357 18.30 -10.78 26.05
C HIS A 357 17.69 -9.92 24.95
N ALA A 358 17.25 -10.49 23.82
CA ALA A 358 16.44 -9.76 22.85
C ALA A 358 14.99 -10.20 23.03
N GLY A 359 14.16 -9.40 23.71
CA GLY A 359 12.76 -9.68 24.08
C GLY A 359 11.76 -9.96 22.95
N LEU A 360 12.18 -10.56 21.84
CA LEU A 360 11.36 -11.36 20.96
C LEU A 360 11.03 -12.64 21.74
N GLY A 361 9.89 -12.62 22.45
CA GLY A 361 9.44 -13.73 23.26
C GLY A 361 9.46 -15.06 22.50
N GLU A 362 9.59 -16.15 23.23
CA GLU A 362 9.55 -17.49 22.65
C GLU A 362 8.25 -17.65 21.83
N THR A 363 8.35 -18.15 20.60
CA THR A 363 7.20 -18.31 19.68
C THR A 363 7.12 -19.73 19.14
N TYR A 364 5.90 -20.23 18.96
CA TYR A 364 5.60 -21.43 18.21
C TYR A 364 5.24 -21.10 16.76
N ILE A 365 5.55 -22.02 15.85
CA ILE A 365 4.99 -22.07 14.51
C ILE A 365 3.75 -22.96 14.57
N THR A 366 2.63 -22.43 14.10
CA THR A 366 1.33 -23.10 14.11
C THR A 366 0.79 -23.23 12.69
N SER A 367 0.06 -24.31 12.42
CA SER A 367 -0.74 -24.49 11.20
C SER A 367 -2.17 -24.08 11.51
N PHE A 368 -2.61 -22.95 10.95
CA PHE A 368 -3.92 -22.36 11.20
C PHE A 368 -4.52 -21.84 9.90
N ALA A 369 -5.76 -22.23 9.59
CA ALA A 369 -6.46 -21.87 8.34
C ALA A 369 -5.65 -22.13 7.06
N GLY A 370 -4.90 -23.24 7.03
CA GLY A 370 -4.04 -23.61 5.90
C GLY A 370 -2.74 -22.80 5.78
N LEU A 371 -2.40 -21.99 6.79
CA LEU A 371 -1.23 -21.11 6.81
C LEU A 371 -0.33 -21.41 7.99
N ALA A 372 0.97 -21.16 7.79
CA ALA A 372 1.95 -21.17 8.87
C ALA A 372 1.95 -19.81 9.57
N MET A 373 1.53 -19.80 10.83
CA MET A 373 1.40 -18.61 11.66
C MET A 373 2.33 -18.67 12.88
N MET A 374 2.54 -17.52 13.50
CA MET A 374 3.30 -17.41 14.74
C MET A 374 2.35 -17.34 15.94
N LEU A 375 2.66 -18.06 17.02
CA LEU A 375 1.95 -18.02 18.29
C LEU A 375 2.95 -17.71 19.39
N ALA A 376 2.74 -16.67 20.19
CA ALA A 376 3.61 -16.45 21.35
C ALA A 376 3.40 -17.57 22.38
N LYS A 377 4.47 -18.08 22.99
CA LYS A 377 4.35 -19.18 23.98
C LYS A 377 3.49 -18.80 25.18
N GLY A 378 3.51 -17.54 25.60
CA GLY A 378 2.64 -17.01 26.65
C GLY A 378 1.15 -17.09 26.30
N ASP A 379 0.82 -16.99 25.00
CA ASP A 379 -0.55 -17.02 24.49
C ASP A 379 -1.00 -18.44 24.12
N ALA A 380 -0.12 -19.44 24.21
CA ALA A 380 -0.46 -20.82 23.89
C ALA A 380 -1.29 -21.49 25.01
N GLY A 381 -1.20 -20.98 26.24
CA GLY A 381 -1.77 -21.58 27.43
C GLY A 381 -0.88 -22.66 28.07
N PRO A 382 -1.24 -23.16 29.26
CA PRO A 382 -0.47 -24.19 29.95
C PRO A 382 -0.55 -25.55 29.24
N ASN A 383 0.44 -26.42 29.48
CA ASN A 383 0.47 -27.81 29.00
C ASN A 383 0.36 -27.98 27.47
N VAL A 384 0.91 -27.02 26.73
CA VAL A 384 1.04 -27.13 25.27
C VAL A 384 2.34 -27.83 24.92
N ALA A 385 2.25 -28.90 24.13
CA ALA A 385 3.39 -29.54 23.51
C ALA A 385 3.31 -29.37 21.99
N PRO A 386 4.36 -28.84 21.32
CA PRO A 386 4.39 -28.80 19.86
C PRO A 386 4.43 -30.22 19.30
N LEU A 387 3.88 -30.40 18.10
CA LEU A 387 3.86 -31.69 17.40
C LEU A 387 5.27 -32.22 17.10
N ILE A 388 6.17 -31.32 16.71
CA ILE A 388 7.53 -31.60 16.25
C ILE A 388 8.51 -30.80 17.10
N GLN A 389 9.53 -31.47 17.61
CA GLN A 389 10.70 -30.84 18.21
C GLN A 389 11.91 -31.19 17.32
N PRO A 390 12.30 -30.31 16.38
CA PRO A 390 13.29 -30.63 15.35
C PRO A 390 14.69 -30.97 15.87
N TYR A 391 14.93 -30.79 17.17
CA TYR A 391 16.24 -30.95 17.82
C TYR A 391 16.27 -32.08 18.85
N THR A 392 15.17 -32.80 19.05
CA THR A 392 15.16 -34.02 19.85
C THR A 392 15.33 -35.24 18.96
N GLU A 393 15.97 -36.31 19.47
CA GLU A 393 16.15 -37.56 18.72
C GLU A 393 14.82 -38.21 18.33
N GLU A 394 13.77 -37.99 19.12
CA GLU A 394 12.43 -38.51 18.88
C GLU A 394 11.74 -37.81 17.70
N GLY A 395 12.05 -36.52 17.45
CA GLY A 395 11.48 -35.68 16.39
C GLY A 395 9.99 -35.35 16.58
N ILE A 396 9.12 -36.37 16.69
CA ILE A 396 7.67 -36.27 16.89
C ILE A 396 7.33 -36.81 18.28
N HIS A 397 6.89 -35.95 19.20
CA HIS A 397 6.60 -36.33 20.60
C HIS A 397 5.19 -36.87 20.84
N THR A 398 4.32 -36.84 19.83
CA THR A 398 2.94 -37.25 20.02
C THR A 398 2.79 -38.78 19.97
N PRO A 399 2.09 -39.37 20.95
CA PRO A 399 1.88 -40.81 20.97
C PRO A 399 1.09 -41.23 19.73
N ARG A 400 1.53 -42.33 19.10
CA ARG A 400 0.76 -42.98 18.04
C ARG A 400 -0.43 -43.68 18.66
N VAL A 401 -1.63 -43.32 18.22
CA VAL A 401 -2.89 -43.93 18.62
C VAL A 401 -3.35 -44.80 17.47
N ARG A 402 -3.47 -46.10 17.71
CA ARG A 402 -4.01 -47.05 16.75
C ARG A 402 -5.52 -46.85 16.64
N ASP A 403 -6.00 -46.53 15.44
CA ASP A 403 -7.43 -46.39 15.16
C ASP A 403 -8.14 -47.75 15.21
N LYS A 404 -9.49 -47.72 15.15
CA LYS A 404 -10.30 -48.95 15.13
C LYS A 404 -10.03 -49.82 13.89
N SER A 405 -9.42 -49.26 12.86
CA SER A 405 -9.07 -49.94 11.61
C SER A 405 -7.68 -50.59 11.67
N GLY A 406 -6.93 -50.39 12.76
CA GLY A 406 -5.57 -50.89 12.94
C GLY A 406 -4.48 -49.98 12.38
N ASN A 407 -4.82 -48.80 11.86
CA ASN A 407 -3.85 -47.81 11.38
C ASN A 407 -3.33 -46.97 12.54
N ASP A 408 -2.02 -46.80 12.60
CA ASP A 408 -1.39 -45.92 13.58
C ASP A 408 -1.56 -44.47 13.14
N SER A 409 -2.35 -43.70 13.88
CA SER A 409 -2.57 -42.27 13.68
C SER A 409 -1.79 -41.46 14.72
N ILE A 410 -1.36 -40.25 14.35
CA ILE A 410 -0.65 -39.36 15.29
C ILE A 410 -1.70 -38.64 16.14
N SER A 411 -1.61 -38.73 17.47
CA SER A 411 -2.52 -37.99 18.35
C SER A 411 -2.23 -36.49 18.28
N THR A 412 -3.20 -35.69 17.79
CA THR A 412 -3.06 -34.23 17.70
C THR A 412 -3.56 -33.50 18.95
N SER A 413 -4.17 -34.19 19.91
CA SER A 413 -4.89 -33.59 21.04
C SER A 413 -4.05 -32.63 21.90
N MET A 414 -2.76 -32.92 22.07
CA MET A 414 -1.85 -32.06 22.85
C MET A 414 -1.45 -30.78 22.11
N ALA A 415 -1.42 -30.82 20.77
CA ALA A 415 -0.99 -29.73 19.90
C ALA A 415 -2.16 -28.92 19.33
N GLU A 416 -3.36 -29.51 19.27
CA GLU A 416 -4.56 -28.89 18.74
C GLU A 416 -5.13 -27.88 19.74
N ARG A 417 -5.36 -26.65 19.28
CA ARG A 417 -5.96 -25.57 20.08
C ARG A 417 -6.96 -24.81 19.25
N ARG A 418 -7.97 -24.24 19.90
CA ARG A 418 -8.85 -23.26 19.27
C ARG A 418 -8.14 -21.91 19.27
N MET A 419 -7.83 -21.41 18.09
CA MET A 419 -7.06 -20.20 17.89
C MET A 419 -7.89 -19.15 17.16
N ARG A 420 -7.58 -17.87 17.40
CA ARG A 420 -8.03 -16.74 16.60
C ARG A 420 -6.85 -16.06 15.94
N LEU A 421 -7.08 -15.48 14.77
CA LEU A 421 -6.11 -14.62 14.12
C LEU A 421 -6.08 -13.27 14.84
N SER A 422 -4.92 -12.88 15.36
CA SER A 422 -4.73 -11.58 16.02
C SER A 422 -4.23 -10.54 15.04
N LYS A 423 -3.29 -10.92 14.16
CA LYS A 423 -2.70 -10.02 13.17
C LYS A 423 -2.44 -10.78 11.89
N LEU A 424 -2.67 -10.12 10.75
CA LEU A 424 -2.29 -10.63 9.44
C LEU A 424 -1.50 -9.54 8.73
N GLN A 425 -0.26 -9.80 8.36
CA GLN A 425 0.58 -8.82 7.68
C GLN A 425 0.93 -9.30 6.27
N LEU A 426 0.61 -8.47 5.28
CA LEU A 426 0.99 -8.68 3.89
C LEU A 426 2.34 -8.01 3.63
N SER A 427 3.34 -8.81 3.26
CA SER A 427 4.67 -8.35 2.86
C SER A 427 4.82 -8.32 1.34
N THR A 428 4.39 -9.40 0.67
CA THR A 428 4.48 -9.53 -0.79
C THR A 428 3.13 -10.03 -1.31
N PRO A 429 2.51 -9.32 -2.28
CA PRO A 429 1.21 -9.70 -2.83
C PRO A 429 1.31 -10.91 -3.79
N PRO A 430 0.17 -11.55 -4.11
CA PRO A 430 0.12 -12.49 -5.22
C PRO A 430 0.41 -11.81 -6.55
N LYS A 431 1.14 -12.50 -7.44
CA LYS A 431 1.27 -12.08 -8.83
C LYS A 431 0.12 -12.66 -9.65
N VAL A 432 -0.88 -11.82 -9.92
CA VAL A 432 -2.08 -12.20 -10.70
C VAL A 432 -2.04 -11.74 -12.16
N VAL A 433 -1.19 -10.76 -12.48
CA VAL A 433 -1.05 -10.20 -13.84
C VAL A 433 0.33 -10.53 -14.42
N GLY A 434 0.35 -10.83 -15.72
CA GLY A 434 1.54 -11.09 -16.54
C GLY A 434 1.84 -12.57 -16.72
N THR A 435 2.70 -12.87 -17.70
CA THR A 435 3.04 -14.24 -18.11
C THR A 435 3.60 -15.11 -16.99
N SER A 436 4.27 -14.52 -15.99
CA SER A 436 4.79 -15.26 -14.83
C SER A 436 3.70 -15.72 -13.85
N ALA A 437 2.49 -15.14 -13.91
CA ALA A 437 1.40 -15.45 -13.00
C ALA A 437 0.89 -16.89 -13.15
N HIS A 438 1.06 -17.52 -14.32
CA HIS A 438 0.51 -18.84 -14.62
C HIS A 438 1.20 -20.00 -13.89
N SER A 439 2.47 -19.89 -13.50
CA SER A 439 3.16 -21.05 -12.92
C SER A 439 2.75 -21.28 -11.45
N HIS A 440 2.85 -20.26 -10.59
CA HIS A 440 2.64 -20.44 -9.15
C HIS A 440 2.31 -19.10 -8.44
N PRO A 441 1.04 -18.66 -8.43
CA PRO A 441 0.67 -17.31 -7.98
C PRO A 441 0.73 -17.19 -6.45
N LEU A 442 0.42 -18.28 -5.74
CA LEU A 442 0.47 -18.31 -4.27
C LEU A 442 1.89 -18.42 -3.73
N LYS A 443 2.85 -18.98 -4.49
CA LYS A 443 4.24 -19.15 -4.02
C LYS A 443 4.98 -17.84 -3.82
N THR A 444 4.53 -16.76 -4.48
CA THR A 444 5.14 -15.43 -4.31
C THR A 444 4.58 -14.66 -3.12
N ILE A 445 3.45 -15.11 -2.58
CA ILE A 445 2.80 -14.43 -1.46
C ILE A 445 3.66 -14.60 -0.22
N LYS A 446 3.90 -13.49 0.48
CA LYS A 446 4.52 -13.50 1.81
C LYS A 446 3.55 -12.85 2.77
N ILE A 447 2.96 -13.68 3.61
CA ILE A 447 2.06 -13.27 4.68
C ILE A 447 2.67 -13.72 6.00
N LEU A 448 2.61 -12.84 6.99
CA LEU A 448 3.01 -13.13 8.36
C LEU A 448 1.76 -12.98 9.21
N GLY A 449 1.23 -14.08 9.73
CA GLY A 449 0.12 -14.02 10.68
C GLY A 449 0.57 -14.34 12.09
N THR A 450 -0.07 -13.69 13.06
CA THR A 450 0.04 -14.03 14.47
C THR A 450 -1.31 -14.52 14.96
N VAL A 451 -1.30 -15.65 15.64
CA VAL A 451 -2.49 -16.25 16.24
C VAL A 451 -2.37 -16.26 17.75
N VAL A 452 -3.52 -16.33 18.41
CA VAL A 452 -3.67 -16.39 19.85
C VAL A 452 -4.64 -17.52 20.18
N VAL A 453 -4.40 -18.27 21.26
CA VAL A 453 -5.36 -19.28 21.71
C VAL A 453 -6.54 -18.57 22.36
N ASP A 454 -7.77 -19.00 22.04
CA ASP A 454 -9.01 -18.36 22.50
C ASP A 454 -9.05 -18.17 24.02
N GLU A 455 -8.64 -19.20 24.76
CA GLU A 455 -8.54 -19.18 26.23
C GLU A 455 -7.55 -18.13 26.77
N ALA A 456 -6.51 -17.78 26.00
CA ALA A 456 -5.53 -16.78 26.39
C ALA A 456 -6.06 -15.36 26.19
N ILE A 457 -6.88 -15.13 25.16
CA ILE A 457 -7.49 -13.84 24.88
C ILE A 457 -8.36 -13.39 26.06
N ASP A 458 -9.22 -14.28 26.55
CA ASP A 458 -10.12 -13.99 27.67
C ASP A 458 -9.36 -13.63 28.96
N ARG A 459 -8.13 -14.15 29.13
CA ARG A 459 -7.31 -13.92 30.32
C ARG A 459 -6.42 -12.68 30.23
N SER A 460 -5.94 -12.36 29.03
CA SER A 460 -4.88 -11.36 28.86
C SER A 460 -5.39 -10.00 28.40
N TRP A 461 -6.53 -9.94 27.72
CA TRP A 461 -7.01 -8.71 27.07
C TRP A 461 -8.12 -8.00 27.84
N ARG A 462 -8.68 -8.63 28.88
CA ARG A 462 -9.80 -8.06 29.61
C ARG A 462 -9.64 -8.22 31.12
N ASP A 463 -9.81 -7.12 31.82
CA ASP A 463 -10.18 -7.15 33.25
C ASP A 463 -11.59 -7.75 33.43
N ASN A 464 -12.41 -7.72 32.37
CA ASN A 464 -13.80 -8.14 32.37
C ASN A 464 -14.07 -9.26 31.34
N PRO A 465 -14.36 -10.50 31.77
CA PRO A 465 -14.53 -11.65 30.86
C PRO A 465 -15.80 -11.58 30.00
N TYR A 466 -16.74 -10.68 30.28
CA TYR A 466 -18.02 -10.63 29.57
C TYR A 466 -17.94 -9.80 28.26
N PRO A 467 -18.77 -10.06 27.24
CA PRO A 467 -18.80 -9.24 26.02
C PRO A 467 -19.30 -7.81 26.29
N PRO A 468 -18.69 -6.76 25.71
CA PRO A 468 -19.16 -5.39 25.85
C PRO A 468 -20.62 -5.26 25.43
N GLY A 469 -21.39 -4.49 26.20
CA GLY A 469 -22.83 -4.34 25.99
C GLY A 469 -23.70 -5.43 26.62
N SER A 470 -23.11 -6.54 27.11
CA SER A 470 -23.86 -7.47 27.98
C SER A 470 -24.11 -6.85 29.36
N MET A 471 -25.22 -7.25 30.00
CA MET A 471 -25.52 -6.80 31.36
C MET A 471 -24.43 -7.21 32.36
N ASP A 472 -23.84 -8.40 32.17
CA ASP A 472 -22.76 -8.90 33.04
C ASP A 472 -21.46 -8.11 32.86
N TYR A 473 -21.19 -7.60 31.65
CA TYR A 473 -20.07 -6.67 31.43
C TYR A 473 -20.24 -5.39 32.25
N VAL A 474 -21.43 -4.79 32.27
CA VAL A 474 -21.70 -3.58 33.07
C VAL A 474 -21.56 -3.87 34.57
N LYS A 475 -22.04 -5.03 35.03
CA LYS A 475 -21.93 -5.45 36.43
C LYS A 475 -20.49 -5.67 36.89
N ASN A 476 -19.65 -6.15 35.99
CA ASN A 476 -18.25 -6.48 36.27
C ASN A 476 -17.28 -5.37 35.84
N ALA A 477 -17.79 -4.16 35.58
CA ALA A 477 -16.95 -3.00 35.35
C ALA A 477 -16.03 -2.82 36.58
N PRO A 478 -14.70 -2.73 36.39
CA PRO A 478 -13.78 -2.62 37.50
C PRO A 478 -14.18 -1.42 38.34
N ASN A 479 -14.48 -1.66 39.63
CA ASN A 479 -14.67 -0.59 40.59
C ASN A 479 -13.40 0.28 40.54
N GLU A 480 -13.50 1.52 40.06
CA GLU A 480 -12.38 2.47 39.84
C GLU A 480 -11.46 2.68 41.05
N LYS A 481 -11.82 2.12 42.21
CA LYS A 481 -11.14 2.29 43.49
C LYS A 481 -10.00 1.30 43.77
N SER A 482 -9.79 0.23 42.99
CA SER A 482 -8.80 -0.82 43.35
C SER A 482 -7.62 -1.03 42.39
N SER A 483 -7.61 -0.44 41.20
CA SER A 483 -6.50 -0.61 40.25
C SER A 483 -5.85 0.74 39.93
N SER A 484 -4.68 0.97 40.52
CA SER A 484 -3.72 1.89 39.90
C SER A 484 -3.45 1.35 38.49
N PRO A 485 -3.63 2.15 37.42
CA PRO A 485 -3.47 1.66 36.07
C PRO A 485 -2.05 1.14 35.92
N ARG A 486 -1.89 -0.17 35.73
CA ARG A 486 -0.63 -0.70 35.21
C ARG A 486 -0.53 -0.10 33.81
N PRO A 487 0.46 0.75 33.50
CA PRO A 487 0.61 1.27 32.16
C PRO A 487 0.79 0.06 31.25
N LEU A 488 -0.18 -0.15 30.35
CA LEU A 488 -0.01 -1.01 29.19
C LEU A 488 1.18 -0.44 28.42
N ALA A 489 2.35 -1.02 28.66
CA ALA A 489 3.54 -0.77 27.87
C ALA A 489 3.31 -1.40 26.48
N MET A 490 2.41 -0.80 25.68
CA MET A 490 2.50 -0.88 24.23
C MET A 490 3.79 -0.14 23.85
N GLY A 491 4.89 -0.89 23.86
CA GLY A 491 6.21 -0.42 23.47
C GLY A 491 6.30 -0.14 21.98
N TYR A 492 5.59 0.89 21.50
CA TYR A 492 6.05 1.64 20.35
C TYR A 492 7.23 2.48 20.83
N LYS A 493 8.44 1.91 20.80
CA LYS A 493 9.69 2.70 20.87
C LYS A 493 9.77 3.53 19.59
N LEU A 494 9.05 4.65 19.55
CA LEU A 494 9.42 5.78 18.72
C LEU A 494 10.66 6.40 19.36
N GLY A 495 11.84 6.04 18.84
CA GLY A 495 13.10 6.66 19.24
C GLY A 495 13.07 8.15 18.88
N GLY A 496 12.98 9.01 19.89
CA GLY A 496 12.97 10.45 19.69
C GLY A 496 12.69 11.22 20.96
N GLY A 497 13.59 11.16 21.94
CA GLY A 497 13.49 11.98 23.14
C GLY A 497 14.68 11.78 24.06
N MET A 498 15.72 12.60 23.88
CA MET A 498 16.80 12.73 24.86
C MET A 498 16.24 13.32 26.17
N PRO A 499 16.58 12.75 27.35
CA PRO A 499 16.26 13.38 28.62
C PRO A 499 17.17 14.60 28.89
N PRO A 500 16.69 15.59 29.68
CA PRO A 500 17.47 16.77 30.03
C PRO A 500 18.64 16.39 30.94
N MET A 501 19.85 16.71 30.49
CA MET A 501 21.10 16.55 31.25
C MET A 501 21.16 17.60 32.36
N TYR A 502 21.00 17.17 33.61
CA TYR A 502 21.50 17.94 34.76
C TYR A 502 23.02 17.78 34.86
N GLY A 503 23.70 18.90 35.07
CA GLY A 503 25.16 19.02 35.05
C GLY A 503 25.86 18.14 36.08
N MET A 504 26.68 17.22 35.60
CA MET A 504 27.76 16.61 36.37
C MET A 504 29.11 17.06 35.83
N LYS A 505 29.96 17.46 36.77
CA LYS A 505 31.30 18.02 36.58
C LYS A 505 32.20 17.06 35.81
N ASN A 506 32.87 17.61 34.79
CA ASN A 506 33.86 16.95 33.95
C ASN A 506 34.99 16.29 34.77
N LYS A 507 35.09 14.96 34.69
CA LYS A 507 36.37 14.26 34.78
C LYS A 507 36.70 13.72 33.39
N ARG A 508 37.76 14.28 32.79
CA ARG A 508 38.31 13.86 31.49
C ARG A 508 38.92 12.46 31.61
N LEU A 509 38.45 11.54 30.79
CA LEU A 509 39.15 10.32 30.38
C LEU A 509 39.08 10.19 28.85
N PRO A 510 40.05 9.53 28.20
CA PRO A 510 40.41 9.76 26.81
C PRO A 510 39.47 9.07 25.80
N GLU A 511 39.21 9.75 24.69
CA GLU A 511 38.39 9.25 23.59
C GLU A 511 39.05 8.07 22.84
N PRO A 512 38.29 7.01 22.49
CA PRO A 512 38.70 6.06 21.47
C PRO A 512 38.38 6.60 20.07
N ARG A 513 39.40 6.63 19.20
CA ARG A 513 39.31 6.96 17.77
C ARG A 513 38.33 6.02 17.05
N THR A 514 37.24 6.56 16.53
CA THR A 514 36.33 5.88 15.60
C THR A 514 36.87 5.97 14.17
N GLN A 515 37.12 4.80 13.55
CA GLN A 515 37.61 4.63 12.18
C GLN A 515 36.49 4.60 11.11
N HIS A 516 35.24 4.93 11.44
CA HIS A 516 34.12 4.63 10.54
C HIS A 516 33.80 5.66 9.44
N ASP A 517 34.37 6.87 9.47
CA ASP A 517 34.04 7.90 8.48
C ASP A 517 34.89 7.86 7.19
N ARG A 518 35.94 7.05 7.13
CA ARG A 518 36.80 6.97 5.92
C ARG A 518 36.25 6.05 4.83
N THR A 519 35.37 5.10 5.15
CA THR A 519 34.86 4.13 4.19
C THR A 519 33.75 4.66 3.28
N GLN A 520 32.94 5.64 3.72
CA GLN A 520 31.88 6.21 2.88
C GLN A 520 32.39 7.27 1.88
N GLN A 521 33.47 7.98 2.18
CA GLN A 521 34.11 8.90 1.20
C GLN A 521 34.87 8.14 0.10
N ALA A 522 35.38 6.94 0.39
CA ALA A 522 36.04 6.08 -0.60
C ALA A 522 35.06 5.43 -1.60
N SER A 523 33.82 5.12 -1.20
CA SER A 523 32.82 4.56 -2.11
C SER A 523 32.30 5.59 -3.12
N ASN A 524 32.17 6.86 -2.71
CA ASN A 524 31.64 7.91 -3.57
C ASN A 524 32.66 8.42 -4.61
N SER A 525 33.95 8.37 -4.30
CA SER A 525 35.02 8.71 -5.26
C SER A 525 35.20 7.64 -6.35
N ASN A 526 34.97 6.37 -6.03
CA ASN A 526 35.03 5.28 -7.02
C ASN A 526 33.89 5.32 -8.04
N LEU A 527 32.68 5.75 -7.64
CA LEU A 527 31.54 5.91 -8.55
C LEU A 527 31.76 7.04 -9.57
N LEU A 528 32.37 8.14 -9.14
CA LEU A 528 32.68 9.27 -10.03
C LEU A 528 33.76 8.91 -11.06
N ASN A 529 34.79 8.16 -10.64
CA ASN A 529 35.84 7.66 -11.54
C ASN A 529 35.33 6.59 -12.50
N MET A 530 34.37 5.76 -12.08
CA MET A 530 33.74 4.76 -12.96
C MET A 530 32.86 5.42 -14.04
N LEU A 531 32.13 6.49 -13.71
CA LEU A 531 31.33 7.23 -14.68
C LEU A 531 32.21 8.01 -15.68
N GLN A 532 33.33 8.58 -15.23
CA GLN A 532 34.28 9.25 -16.13
C GLN A 532 35.01 8.28 -17.06
N THR A 533 35.34 7.07 -16.60
CA THR A 533 35.98 6.03 -17.44
C THR A 533 35.01 5.45 -18.47
N MET A 534 33.73 5.27 -18.12
CA MET A 534 32.70 4.86 -19.09
C MET A 534 32.44 5.93 -20.16
N SER A 535 32.46 7.21 -19.80
CA SER A 535 32.31 8.32 -20.78
C SER A 535 33.47 8.39 -21.78
N LYS A 536 34.71 8.11 -21.35
CA LYS A 536 35.88 8.09 -22.24
C LYS A 536 35.89 6.88 -23.18
N LYS A 537 35.37 5.73 -22.76
CA LYS A 537 35.38 4.50 -23.58
C LYS A 537 34.43 4.57 -24.77
N VAL A 538 33.28 5.25 -24.62
CA VAL A 538 32.28 5.43 -25.69
C VAL A 538 32.81 6.31 -26.84
N LYS A 539 33.74 7.24 -26.58
CA LYS A 539 34.36 8.06 -27.63
C LYS A 539 35.45 7.35 -28.46
N SER A 540 35.86 6.14 -28.08
CA SER A 540 36.98 5.44 -28.74
C SER A 540 36.58 4.32 -29.73
N THR A 541 35.28 4.04 -29.89
CA THR A 541 34.81 2.87 -30.66
C THR A 541 34.10 3.20 -31.98
N GLU A 542 34.10 4.45 -32.44
CA GLU A 542 33.67 4.78 -33.81
C GLU A 542 34.84 4.60 -34.78
N LYS A 543 35.04 3.37 -35.28
CA LYS A 543 35.75 3.12 -36.53
C LYS A 543 34.74 3.13 -37.67
N PRO A 544 34.98 3.87 -38.77
CA PRO A 544 34.09 3.85 -39.92
C PRO A 544 34.11 2.48 -40.62
N PRO A 545 32.99 2.05 -41.22
CA PRO A 545 32.90 0.77 -41.90
C PRO A 545 33.77 0.77 -43.16
N VAL A 546 34.54 -0.31 -43.31
CA VAL A 546 35.35 -0.58 -44.50
C VAL A 546 34.43 -1.13 -45.59
N ASP A 547 34.34 -0.40 -46.70
CA ASP A 547 33.69 -0.84 -47.93
C ASP A 547 34.38 -2.10 -48.47
N LYS A 548 33.61 -3.17 -48.67
CA LYS A 548 34.06 -4.37 -49.40
C LYS A 548 33.50 -4.33 -50.82
N LYS A 549 34.41 -4.34 -51.79
CA LYS A 549 34.17 -4.75 -53.18
C LYS A 549 34.13 -6.27 -53.28
#